data_AF-A0A7R8YVX4-F1
#
_entry.id   AF-A0A7R8YVX4-F1
#
_cell.length_a   1.000
_cell.length_b   1.000
_cell.length_c   1.000
_cell.angle_alpha   90.00
_cell.angle_beta   90.00
_cell.angle_gamma   90.00
#
_symmetry.space_group_name_H-M   'P 1'
#
loop_
_entity.id
_entity.type
_entity.pdbx_description
1 polymer ?
#
loop_
_entity_poly.entity_id
_entity_poly.type
_entity_poly.pdbx_seq_one_letter_code
_entity_poly.pdbx_strand_id
1 'polypeptide(L)'
;MGVDDKCYLKETKEFIEFGKVHTPVGICEKFTCRDDFVIRVDHCPKYAVPEGREVIPIDLTLPFPECCVKLKYVDQEGNTVIRSTA
;
A
#
# COMPACT_ATOMS: atom_id res chain seq x y z
N MET A 1 -8.34 19.07 -27.22
CA MET A 1 -8.30 18.10 -26.11
C MET A 1 -6.92 18.20 -25.53
N GLY A 2 -6.78 18.78 -24.33
CA GLY A 2 -5.47 19.12 -23.78
C GLY A 2 -5.63 19.96 -22.53
N VAL A 3 -6.01 19.31 -21.45
CA VAL A 3 -5.78 19.83 -20.11
C VAL A 3 -4.98 18.75 -19.41
N ASP A 4 -3.79 19.09 -18.95
CA ASP A 4 -2.91 18.25 -18.14
C ASP A 4 -3.53 18.03 -16.76
N ASP A 5 -4.72 17.41 -16.72
CA ASP A 5 -5.48 17.24 -15.49
C ASP A 5 -4.74 16.29 -14.54
N LYS A 6 -4.29 16.87 -13.44
CA LYS A 6 -3.42 16.24 -12.44
C LYS A 6 -3.93 16.56 -11.04
N CYS A 7 -3.86 15.58 -10.15
CA CYS A 7 -4.02 15.81 -8.72
C CYS A 7 -2.67 16.16 -8.10
N TYR A 8 -2.66 17.08 -7.13
CA TYR A 8 -1.47 17.37 -6.33
C TYR A 8 -1.53 16.61 -5.00
N LEU A 9 -0.57 15.72 -4.77
CA LEU A 9 -0.42 14.97 -3.53
C LEU A 9 0.47 15.77 -2.56
N LYS A 10 -0.11 16.22 -1.45
CA LYS A 10 0.58 17.14 -0.50
C LYS A 10 1.66 16.44 0.30
N GLU A 11 1.47 15.14 0.51
CA GLU A 11 2.27 14.25 1.34
C GLU A 11 3.67 14.08 0.74
N THR A 12 3.75 13.84 -0.57
CA THR A 12 5.03 13.68 -1.29
C THR A 12 5.41 14.90 -2.14
N LYS A 13 4.50 15.88 -2.27
CA LYS A 13 4.63 17.07 -3.12
C LYS A 13 4.73 16.74 -4.62
N GLU A 14 4.05 15.68 -5.05
CA GLU A 14 4.06 15.18 -6.42
C GLU A 14 2.71 15.37 -7.13
N PHE A 15 2.74 15.27 -8.46
CA PHE A 15 1.54 15.33 -9.29
C PHE A 15 1.20 13.94 -9.85
N ILE A 16 -0.08 13.57 -9.78
CA ILE A 16 -0.61 12.30 -10.29
C ILE A 16 -1.57 12.62 -11.43
N GLU A 17 -1.31 12.10 -12.62
CA GLU A 17 -2.21 12.26 -13.76
C GLU A 17 -3.54 11.51 -13.54
N PHE A 18 -4.60 11.99 -14.16
CA PHE A 18 -5.91 11.34 -14.13
C PHE A 18 -5.83 9.86 -14.54
N GLY A 19 -6.47 9.00 -13.75
CA GLY A 19 -6.49 7.55 -13.93
C GLY A 19 -5.18 6.83 -13.60
N LYS A 20 -4.11 7.55 -13.24
CA LYS A 20 -2.84 6.93 -12.86
C LYS A 20 -2.81 6.54 -11.39
N VAL A 21 -2.11 5.44 -11.15
CA VAL A 21 -1.78 4.93 -9.82
C VAL A 21 -0.39 5.41 -9.44
N HIS A 22 -0.23 5.82 -8.19
CA HIS A 22 1.03 6.24 -7.62
C HIS A 22 1.24 5.58 -6.25
N THR A 23 2.40 4.95 -6.06
CA THR A 23 2.77 4.17 -4.85
C THR A 23 4.17 4.58 -4.41
N PRO A 24 4.31 5.70 -3.70
CA PRO A 24 5.62 6.25 -3.33
C PRO A 24 6.28 5.42 -2.23
N VAL A 25 7.61 5.44 -2.19
CA VAL A 25 8.41 4.87 -1.09
C VAL A 25 8.41 5.87 0.08
N GLY A 26 8.40 5.37 1.32
CA GLY A 26 8.35 6.19 2.53
C GLY A 26 6.94 6.38 3.12
N ILE A 27 5.89 6.05 2.37
CA ILE A 27 4.50 5.98 2.84
C ILE A 27 3.81 4.76 2.24
N CYS A 28 3.16 3.94 3.08
CA CYS A 28 2.62 2.66 2.65
C CYS A 28 1.17 2.77 2.18
N GLU A 29 0.98 3.50 1.09
CA GLU A 29 -0.34 3.86 0.55
C GLU A 29 -0.31 3.83 -0.98
N LYS A 30 -1.48 3.59 -1.58
CA LYS A 30 -1.69 3.69 -3.02
C LYS A 30 -2.64 4.84 -3.31
N PHE A 31 -2.17 5.76 -4.13
CA PHE A 31 -2.91 6.93 -4.57
C PHE A 31 -3.43 6.72 -5.99
N THR A 32 -4.66 7.12 -6.26
CA THR A 32 -5.22 7.15 -7.61
C THR A 32 -5.93 8.48 -7.82
N CYS A 33 -5.48 9.26 -8.79
CA CYS A 33 -6.16 10.50 -9.16
C CYS A 33 -7.36 10.17 -10.05
N ARG A 34 -8.56 10.50 -9.60
CA ARG A 34 -9.80 10.34 -10.37
C ARG A 34 -10.05 11.56 -11.24
N ASP A 35 -10.91 11.38 -12.22
CA ASP A 35 -11.32 12.40 -13.20
C ASP A 35 -12.13 13.57 -12.62
N ASP A 36 -12.54 13.46 -11.36
CA ASP A 36 -13.21 14.50 -10.57
C ASP A 36 -12.24 15.23 -9.60
N PHE A 37 -10.92 15.13 -9.84
CA PHE A 37 -9.86 15.68 -8.99
C PHE A 37 -9.82 15.11 -7.56
N VAL A 38 -10.51 13.99 -7.30
CA VAL A 38 -10.42 13.28 -6.02
C VAL A 38 -9.25 12.31 -6.05
N ILE A 39 -8.36 12.43 -5.07
CA ILE A 39 -7.35 11.41 -4.81
C ILE A 39 -8.01 10.30 -3.98
N ARG A 40 -8.14 9.11 -4.56
CA ARG A 40 -8.47 7.92 -3.80
C ARG A 40 -7.19 7.38 -3.15
N VAL A 41 -7.26 7.14 -1.84
CA VAL A 41 -6.18 6.54 -1.05
C VAL A 41 -6.62 5.14 -0.64
N ASP A 42 -5.85 4.12 -1.01
CA ASP A 42 -6.00 2.76 -0.48
C ASP A 42 -4.86 2.51 0.53
N HIS A 43 -5.22 2.11 1.74
CA HIS A 43 -4.29 1.79 2.83
C HIS A 43 -4.10 0.27 2.94
N CYS A 44 -3.05 -0.15 3.66
CA CYS A 44 -2.94 -1.55 4.08
C CYS A 44 -4.19 -1.99 4.85
N PRO A 45 -4.72 -3.19 4.61
CA PRO A 45 -5.86 -3.68 5.36
C PRO A 45 -5.48 -3.92 6.83
N LYS A 46 -6.47 -3.79 7.72
CA LYS A 46 -6.31 -4.02 9.16
C LYS A 46 -6.61 -5.48 9.49
N TYR A 47 -5.73 -6.12 10.25
CA TYR A 47 -5.87 -7.53 10.63
C TYR A 47 -5.84 -7.72 12.14
N ALA A 48 -6.69 -8.62 12.63
CA ALA A 48 -6.50 -9.24 13.93
C ALA A 48 -5.43 -10.33 13.79
N VAL A 49 -4.38 -10.28 14.62
CA VAL A 49 -3.29 -11.25 14.60
C VAL A 49 -3.78 -12.51 15.31
N PRO A 50 -3.92 -13.65 14.62
CA PRO A 50 -4.29 -14.91 15.27
C PRO A 50 -3.19 -15.40 16.20
N GLU A 51 -3.55 -16.16 17.23
CA GLU A 51 -2.60 -16.77 18.15
C GLU A 51 -1.59 -17.66 17.38
N GLY A 52 -0.33 -17.63 17.81
CA GLY A 52 0.76 -18.39 17.17
C GLY A 52 1.29 -17.80 15.86
N ARG A 53 0.92 -16.56 15.49
CA ARG A 53 1.50 -15.85 14.34
C ARG A 53 2.35 -14.67 14.76
N GLU A 54 3.50 -14.51 14.10
CA GLU A 54 4.39 -13.37 14.22
C GLU A 54 4.00 -12.29 13.22
N VAL A 55 4.07 -11.02 13.64
CA VAL A 55 3.85 -9.87 12.77
C VAL A 55 5.20 -9.39 12.24
N ILE A 56 5.35 -9.39 10.92
CA ILE A 56 6.41 -8.66 10.24
C ILE A 56 5.88 -7.23 10.02
N PRO A 57 6.50 -6.21 10.62
CA PRO A 57 6.00 -4.83 10.57
C PRO A 57 6.05 -4.25 9.15
N ILE A 58 5.41 -3.10 8.98
CA ILE A 58 5.48 -2.32 7.73
C ILE A 58 6.93 -2.02 7.37
N ASP A 59 7.27 -2.16 6.10
CA ASP A 59 8.56 -1.81 5.53
C ASP A 59 8.42 -0.64 4.55
N LEU A 60 8.65 0.58 5.04
CA LEU A 60 8.52 1.81 4.26
C LEU A 60 9.63 1.98 3.20
N THR A 61 10.58 1.06 3.09
CA THR A 61 11.57 1.04 1.99
C THR A 61 11.00 0.45 0.70
N LEU A 62 9.82 -0.17 0.77
CA LEU A 62 9.10 -0.75 -0.36
C LEU A 62 7.86 0.11 -0.70
N PRO A 63 7.34 0.04 -1.94
CA PRO A 63 6.06 0.65 -2.29
C PRO A 63 4.88 -0.21 -1.80
N PHE A 64 3.66 0.34 -1.86
CA PHE A 64 2.44 -0.44 -1.71
C PHE A 64 2.23 -1.38 -2.93
N PRO A 65 1.77 -2.64 -2.74
CA PRO A 65 1.38 -3.29 -1.48
C PRO A 65 2.53 -3.95 -0.69
N GLU A 66 3.74 -4.00 -1.22
CA GLU A 66 4.86 -4.78 -0.68
C GLU A 66 5.34 -4.31 0.69
N CYS A 67 5.14 -3.02 0.99
CA CYS A 67 5.42 -2.39 2.28
C CYS A 67 4.45 -2.80 3.40
N CYS A 68 3.29 -3.37 3.07
CA CYS A 68 2.30 -3.71 4.08
C CYS A 68 2.81 -4.80 5.02
N VAL A 69 2.18 -4.86 6.21
CA VAL A 69 2.42 -5.90 7.21
C VAL A 69 2.36 -7.29 6.57
N LYS A 70 3.20 -8.19 7.06
CA LYS A 70 3.16 -9.61 6.68
C LYS A 70 2.99 -10.45 7.93
N LEU A 71 2.29 -11.57 7.82
CA LEU A 71 2.15 -12.53 8.90
C LEU A 71 3.09 -13.69 8.65
N LYS A 72 3.90 -14.02 9.64
CA LYS A 72 4.79 -15.18 9.63
C LYS A 72 4.28 -16.23 10.59
N TYR A 73 4.15 -17.47 10.14
CA TYR A 73 3.72 -18.59 10.97
C TYR A 73 4.28 -19.90 10.45
N VAL A 74 4.29 -20.92 11.31
CA VAL A 74 4.62 -22.28 10.91
C VAL A 74 3.32 -22.99 10.53
N ASP A 75 3.28 -23.59 9.36
CA ASP A 75 2.13 -24.38 8.93
C ASP A 75 2.11 -25.77 9.59
N GLN A 76 1.10 -26.58 9.27
CA GLN A 76 0.94 -27.93 9.84
C GLN A 76 2.03 -28.90 9.37
N GLU A 77 2.76 -28.57 8.31
CA GLU A 77 3.85 -29.37 7.74
C GLU A 77 5.22 -28.96 8.30
N GLY A 78 5.26 -27.95 9.16
CA GLY A 78 6.49 -27.43 9.77
C GLY A 78 7.20 -26.37 8.93
N ASN A 79 6.60 -25.87 7.85
CA ASN A 79 7.21 -24.85 7.00
C ASN A 79 6.90 -23.45 7.51
N THR A 80 7.90 -22.56 7.40
CA THR A 80 7.70 -21.13 7.68
C THR A 80 7.00 -20.48 6.49
N VAL A 81 5.79 -19.98 6.71
CA VAL A 81 4.99 -19.25 5.72
C VAL A 81 4.98 -17.77 6.05
N ILE A 82 5.27 -16.93 5.05
CA ILE A 82 5.09 -15.49 5.11
C ILE A 82 3.92 -15.11 4.21
N ARG A 83 2.84 -14.60 4.80
CA ARG A 83 1.65 -14.17 4.09
C ARG A 83 1.57 -12.65 4.04
N SER A 84 1.53 -12.09 2.83
CA SER A 84 1.20 -10.68 2.62
C SER A 84 -0.22 -10.40 3.08
N THR A 85 -0.41 -9.26 3.72
CA THR A 85 -1.73 -8.82 4.18
C THR A 85 -2.33 -7.74 3.28
N ALA A 86 -1.84 -7.54 2.06
CA ALA A 86 -2.37 -6.57 1.12
C ALA A 86 -2.91 -7.24 -0.15
#